data_AF-A0A6P3Y7E8-F1
#
_entry.id   AF-A0A6P3Y7E8-F1
#
_cell.length_a   1.000
_cell.length_b   1.000
_cell.length_c   1.000
_cell.angle_alpha   90.00
_cell.angle_beta   90.00
_cell.angle_gamma   90.00
#
_symmetry.space_group_name_H-M   'P 1'
#
loop_
_entity.id
_entity.type
_entity.pdbx_description
1 polymer ?
#
loop_
_entity_poly.entity_id
_entity_poly.type
_entity_poly.pdbx_seq_one_letter_code
_entity_poly.pdbx_strand_id
1 'polypeptide(L)' 'MESVSEELRMYSKGKSSVKFTTILPGIVTTGLAKNAKLRFPWLAGAYSAQQIASLIIDAQRRDFKEKSFPSYCFLKFAIL' A
#
# COMPACT_ATOMS: atom_id res chain seq x y z
N MET A 1 1.08 7.17 7.35
CA MET A 1 0.84 8.56 6.88
C MET A 1 0.10 9.44 7.90
N GLU A 2 -0.04 8.98 9.14
CA GLU A 2 -0.84 9.65 10.18
C GLU A 2 -0.22 10.97 10.69
N SER A 3 1.06 10.96 11.07
CA SER A 3 1.76 12.16 11.55
C SER A 3 1.72 13.32 10.54
N VAL A 4 1.98 13.04 9.26
CA VAL A 4 1.93 14.06 8.18
C VAL A 4 0.51 14.59 7.98
N SER A 5 -0.50 13.72 8.06
CA SER A 5 -1.89 14.15 7.95
C SER A 5 -2.31 15.05 9.11
N GLU A 6 -1.81 14.77 10.31
CA GLU A 6 -2.08 15.56 11.50
C GLU A 6 -1.37 16.92 11.46
N GLU A 7 -0.12 16.95 11.02
CA GLU A 7 0.62 18.18 10.77
C GLU A 7 -0.12 19.07 9.76
N LEU A 8 -0.58 18.51 8.64
CA LEU A 8 -1.34 19.26 7.64
C LEU A 8 -2.67 19.79 8.21
N ARG A 9 -3.36 18.99 9.03
CA ARG A 9 -4.60 19.40 9.71
C ARG A 9 -4.36 20.61 10.61
N MET A 10 -3.27 20.59 11.38
CA MET A 10 -2.88 21.68 12.30
C MET A 10 -2.52 22.96 11.54
N TYR A 11 -1.65 22.89 10.54
CA TYR A 11 -1.25 24.07 9.75
C TYR A 11 -2.41 24.67 8.95
N SER A 12 -3.29 23.83 8.39
CA SER A 12 -4.43 24.29 7.60
C SER A 12 -5.64 24.72 8.45
N LYS A 13 -5.56 24.62 9.78
CA LYS A 13 -6.70 24.83 10.70
C LYS A 13 -7.92 23.98 10.30
N GLY A 14 -7.67 22.75 9.84
CA GLY A 14 -8.69 21.82 9.37
C GLY A 14 -9.34 22.16 8.02
N LYS A 15 -8.84 23.15 7.28
CA LYS A 15 -9.43 23.58 5.98
C LYS A 15 -8.86 22.86 4.77
N SER A 16 -7.82 22.04 4.94
CA SER A 16 -7.23 21.29 3.83
C SER A 16 -8.21 20.25 3.28
N SER A 17 -8.36 20.21 1.96
CA SER A 17 -9.10 19.16 1.24
C SER A 17 -8.20 18.03 0.73
N VAL A 18 -6.90 18.06 1.06
CA VAL A 18 -5.95 17.03 0.66
C VAL A 18 -6.17 15.77 1.48
N LYS A 19 -6.38 14.65 0.80
CA LYS A 19 -6.57 13.34 1.41
C LYS A 19 -5.34 12.47 1.14
N PHE A 20 -5.00 11.62 2.10
CA PHE A 20 -3.84 10.74 2.03
C PHE A 20 -4.30 9.30 1.89
N THR A 21 -3.67 8.58 0.95
CA THR A 21 -3.85 7.14 0.76
C THR A 21 -2.53 6.45 0.98
N THR A 22 -2.48 5.50 1.91
CA THR A 22 -1.31 4.65 2.16
C THR A 22 -1.49 3.33 1.44
N ILE A 23 -0.59 3.01 0.52
CA ILE A 23 -0.60 1.73 -0.20
C ILE A 23 0.48 0.84 0.40
N LEU A 24 0.10 -0.34 0.83
CA LEU A 24 0.98 -1.38 1.35
C LEU A 24 1.03 -2.51 0.31
N PRO A 25 1.86 -2.37 -0.74
CA PRO A 25 1.93 -3.38 -1.79
C PRO A 25 2.75 -4.59 -1.33
N GLY A 26 2.47 -5.71 -1.97
CA GLY A 26 3.32 -6.87 -1.95
C GLY A 26 4.51 -6.63 -2.85
N ILE A 27 5.07 -7.69 -3.42
CA ILE A 27 6.21 -7.52 -4.29
C ILE A 27 5.78 -7.04 -5.64
N VAL A 28 6.36 -5.92 -6.04
CA VAL A 28 6.16 -5.31 -7.34
C VAL A 28 7.40 -5.57 -8.15
N THR A 29 7.21 -6.09 -9.36
CA THR A 29 8.26 -6.30 -10.35
C THR A 29 8.66 -4.97 -10.99
N THR A 30 9.07 -4.01 -10.15
CA THR A 30 9.83 -2.84 -10.61
C THR A 30 11.28 -3.28 -10.72
N GLY A 31 12.08 -2.63 -11.59
CA GLY A 31 13.49 -2.96 -11.77
C GLY A 31 14.34 -2.91 -10.47
N LEU A 32 13.76 -2.42 -9.37
CA LEU A 32 14.31 -2.41 -8.02
C LEU A 32 14.31 -3.80 -7.36
N ALA A 33 13.29 -4.63 -7.61
CA ALA A 33 13.12 -5.93 -6.94
C ALA A 33 13.81 -7.10 -7.68
N LYS A 34 14.69 -6.82 -8.67
CA LYS A 34 15.30 -7.84 -9.55
C LYS A 34 16.05 -8.96 -8.81
N ASN A 35 16.62 -8.68 -7.65
CA ASN A 35 17.42 -9.63 -6.85
C ASN A 35 16.83 -9.89 -5.45
N ALA A 36 15.55 -9.60 -5.24
CA ALA A 36 14.91 -9.84 -3.96
C ALA A 36 14.82 -11.36 -3.68
N LYS A 37 15.70 -11.86 -2.81
CA LYS A 37 15.63 -13.26 -2.33
C LYS A 37 14.48 -13.39 -1.34
N LEU A 38 13.33 -13.85 -1.82
CA LEU A 38 12.23 -14.23 -0.94
C LEU A 38 12.40 -15.64 -0.40
N ARG A 39 12.27 -15.76 0.92
CA ARG A 39 12.14 -17.03 1.59
C ARG A 39 10.88 -17.80 1.16
N PHE A 40 9.80 -17.07 0.83
CA PHE A 40 8.52 -17.63 0.41
C PHE A 40 7.93 -16.89 -0.80
N PRO A 41 8.38 -17.20 -2.03
CA PRO A 41 7.94 -16.52 -3.26
C PRO A 41 6.43 -16.62 -3.49
N TRP A 42 5.78 -17.70 -3.02
CA TRP A 42 4.34 -17.90 -3.18
C TRP A 42 3.48 -16.99 -2.30
N LEU A 43 4.02 -16.45 -1.20
CA LEU A 43 3.29 -15.54 -0.29
C LEU A 43 3.29 -14.10 -0.81
N ALA A 44 4.38 -13.73 -1.48
CA ALA A 44 4.49 -12.44 -2.13
C ALA A 44 3.87 -12.54 -3.52
N GLY A 45 2.54 -12.41 -3.61
CA GLY A 45 1.86 -12.24 -4.89
C GLY A 45 2.61 -11.18 -5.71
N ALA A 46 3.27 -11.61 -6.78
CA ALA A 46 4.10 -10.74 -7.59
C ALA A 46 3.18 -9.93 -8.51
N TYR A 47 3.19 -8.62 -8.35
CA TYR A 47 2.40 -7.70 -9.17
C TYR A 47 3.28 -7.06 -10.24
N SER A 48 2.71 -6.83 -11.41
CA SER A 48 3.32 -5.93 -12.39
C SER A 48 3.18 -4.48 -11.96
N ALA A 49 4.07 -3.61 -12.44
CA ALA A 49 3.97 -2.16 -12.19
C ALA A 49 2.63 -1.60 -12.67
N GLN A 50 2.10 -2.11 -13.79
CA GLN A 50 0.80 -1.70 -14.34
C GLN A 50 -0.36 -2.09 -13.41
N GLN A 51 -0.34 -3.31 -12.86
CA GLN A 51 -1.37 -3.76 -11.92
C GLN A 51 -1.38 -2.90 -10.65
N ILE A 52 -0.19 -2.62 -10.09
CA ILE A 52 -0.08 -1.76 -8.90
C ILE A 52 -0.54 -0.33 -9.19
N ALA A 53 -0.15 0.24 -10.34
CA ALA A 53 -0.61 1.58 -10.73
C ALA A 53 -2.14 1.65 -10.80
N SER A 54 -2.79 0.65 -11.40
CA SER A 54 -4.26 0.59 -11.44
C SER A 54 -4.89 0.53 -10.05
N LEU A 55 -4.28 -0.21 -9.12
CA LEU A 55 -4.77 -0.34 -7.74
C LEU A 55 -4.58 0.95 -6.94
N ILE A 56 -3.48 1.68 -7.13
CA ILE A 56 -3.24 2.99 -6.53
C ILE A 56 -4.33 3.97 -6.96
N ILE A 57 -4.60 4.04 -8.26
CA ILE A 57 -5.61 4.94 -8.84
C ILE A 57 -7.00 4.60 -8.30
N ASP A 58 -7.37 3.32 -8.27
CA ASP A 58 -8.64 2.87 -7.72
C ASP A 58 -8.77 3.23 -6.23
N ALA A 59 -7.71 3.00 -5.44
CA ALA A 59 -7.73 3.30 -4.02
C ALA A 59 -7.84 4.80 -3.71
N GLN A 60 -7.15 5.62 -4.48
CA GLN A 60 -7.25 7.08 -4.39
C GLN A 60 -8.65 7.57 -4.77
N ARG A 61 -9.24 7.04 -5.86
CA ARG A 61 -10.58 7.43 -6.32
C ARG A 61 -11.69 7.05 -5.33
N ARG A 62 -11.51 5.96 -4.59
CA ARG A 62 -12.45 5.50 -3.56
C ARG A 62 -12.18 6.11 -2.19
N ASP A 63 -11.19 7.00 -2.08
CA ASP A 63 -10.81 7.64 -0.82
C ASP A 63 -10.41 6.63 0.29
N PHE A 64 -9.70 5.57 -0.08
CA PHE A 64 -9.14 4.67 0.93
C PHE A 64 -8.00 5.36 1.68
N LYS A 65 -8.08 5.38 3.02
CA LYS A 65 -6.98 5.84 3.89
C LYS A 65 -5.79 4.89 3.84
N GLU A 66 -6.07 3.59 3.81
CA GLU A 66 -5.06 2.53 3.74
C GLU A 66 -5.57 1.37 2.88
N LYS A 67 -4.68 0.81 2.06
CA LYS A 67 -4.98 -0.38 1.26
C LYS A 67 -3.77 -1.29 1.16
N SER A 68 -3.95 -2.54 1.57
CA SER A 68 -2.94 -3.59 1.49
C SER A 68 -3.20 -4.57 0.34
N PHE A 69 -2.12 -5.02 -0.29
CA PHE A 69 -2.12 -6.01 -1.36
C PHE A 69 -0.94 -6.97 -1.15
N PRO A 70 -1.09 -8.30 -1.25
CA PRO A 70 -2.36 -9.02 -1.28
C PRO A 70 -3.15 -8.81 0.02
N SER A 71 -4.48 -8.67 -0.09
CA SER A 71 -5.37 -8.42 1.06
C SER A 71 -5.42 -9.58 2.08
N TYR A 72 -4.84 -10.73 1.74
CA TYR A 72 -4.82 -11.94 2.57
C TYR A 72 -3.52 -12.11 3.40
N CYS A 73 -2.56 -11.18 3.32
CA CYS A 73 -1.24 -11.33 3.96
C CYS A 73 -1.25 -11.15 5.50
N PHE A 74 -2.36 -11.47 6.19
CA PHE A 74 -2.48 -11.40 7.65
C PHE A 74 -2.88 -12.72 8.35
N LEU A 75 -3.13 -13.83 7.66
CA LEU A 75 -3.55 -15.07 8.32
C LEU A 75 -3.02 -16.31 7.59
N LYS A 76 -1.93 -16.93 8.10
CA LYS A 76 -1.68 -18.41 8.18
C LYS A 76 -0.40 -18.76 8.97
N PHE A 77 -0.14 -18.15 10.14
CA PHE A 77 0.90 -18.65 11.07
C PHE A 77 0.47 -18.60 12.55
N ALA A 78 -0.84 -18.54 12.84
CA ALA A 78 -1.35 -18.59 14.22
C ALA A 78 -1.99 -19.95 14.61
N ILE A 79 -1.94 -20.96 13.73
CA ILE A 79 -2.43 -22.31 14.03
C ILE A 79 -1.52 -23.33 13.31
N LEU A 80 -0.38 -23.66 13.93
CA LEU A 80 0.22 -25.00 13.96
C LEU A 80 1.25 -25.06 15.09
#